data_AF-A0A937U220-F1
#
_entry.id   AF-A0A937U220-F1
#
_cell.length_a   1.000
_cell.length_b   1.000
_cell.length_c   1.000
_cell.angle_alpha   90.00
_cell.angle_beta   90.00
_cell.angle_gamma   90.00
#
_symmetry.space_group_name_H-M   'P 1'
#
loop_
_entity.id
_entity.type
_entity.pdbx_description
1 polymer ?
#
loop_
_entity_poly.entity_id
_entity_poly.type
_entity_poly.pdbx_seq_one_letter_code
_entity_poly.pdbx_strand_id
1 'polypeptide(L)' 'MKHRYTIKLHYLFRDTLEIVGSRALKLVPATCGIFYVNKSSPFSGGTGHTIRVCGKNGFPVEDQKAWPAWDL' A
#
# COMPACT_ATOMS: atom_id res chain seq x y z
N MET A 1 -23.48 13.47 7.09
CA MET A 1 -22.34 13.14 6.20
C MET A 1 -20.98 13.59 6.78
N LYS A 2 -20.50 13.01 7.90
CA LYS A 2 -19.16 13.32 8.46
C LYS A 2 -18.27 12.08 8.76
N HIS A 3 -18.79 10.86 8.63
CA HIS A 3 -18.05 9.64 9.06
C HIS A 3 -17.27 8.91 7.97
N ARG A 4 -17.65 9.00 6.69
CA ARG A 4 -17.08 8.18 5.61
C ARG A 4 -15.64 8.56 5.25
N TYR A 5 -15.26 9.83 5.45
CA TYR A 5 -13.89 10.30 5.21
C TYR A 5 -12.93 9.90 6.32
N THR A 6 -13.41 9.91 7.58
CA THR A 6 -12.62 9.53 8.76
C THR A 6 -12.16 8.07 8.69
N ILE A 7 -13.05 7.15 8.30
CA ILE A 7 -12.69 5.73 8.18
C ILE A 7 -11.60 5.52 7.11
N LYS A 8 -11.74 6.16 5.95
CA LYS A 8 -10.73 6.08 4.88
C LYS A 8 -9.38 6.66 5.30
N LEU A 9 -9.38 7.76 6.04
CA LEU A 9 -8.14 8.37 6.53
C LEU A 9 -7.36 7.42 7.43
N HIS A 10 -8.04 6.68 8.32
CA HIS A 10 -7.39 5.70 9.19
C HIS A 10 -6.71 4.57 8.40
N TYR A 11 -7.35 4.07 7.34
CA TYR A 11 -6.74 3.03 6.50
C TYR A 11 -5.50 3.55 5.76
N LEU A 12 -5.57 4.73 5.16
CA LEU A 12 -4.41 5.32 4.48
C LEU A 12 -3.26 5.59 5.44
N PHE A 13 -3.56 6.04 6.66
CA PHE A 13 -2.56 6.29 7.68
C PHE A 13 -1.90 5.00 8.16
N ARG A 14 -2.70 3.96 8.44
CA ARG A 14 -2.20 2.62 8.78
C ARG A 14 -1.28 2.08 7.70
N ASP A 15 -1.75 2.05 6.45
CA ASP A 15 -1.00 1.50 5.33
C ASP A 15 0.32 2.27 5.10
N THR A 16 0.30 3.59 5.34
CA THR A 16 1.53 4.40 5.30
C THR A 16 2.51 3.98 6.40
N LEU A 17 2.04 3.83 7.64
CA LEU A 17 2.88 3.41 8.78
C LEU A 17 3.49 2.03 8.60
N GLU A 18 2.75 1.09 8.00
CA GLU A 18 3.27 -0.24 7.67
C GLU A 18 4.44 -0.17 6.68
N ILE A 19 4.41 0.77 5.74
CA ILE A 19 5.51 0.98 4.79
C ILE A 19 6.69 1.67 5.46
N VAL A 20 6.47 2.84 6.06
CA VAL A 20 7.57 3.69 6.55
C VAL A 20 8.14 3.22 7.89
N GLY A 21 7.41 2.37 8.61
CA GLY A 21 7.74 1.96 9.96
C GLY A 21 7.56 3.08 11.00
N SER A 22 7.86 2.75 12.25
CA SER A 22 7.86 3.71 13.36
C SER A 22 8.69 3.18 14.51
N ARG A 23 9.76 3.91 14.87
CA ARG A 23 10.60 3.57 16.02
C ARG A 23 9.82 3.61 17.33
N ALA A 24 8.93 4.59 17.49
CA ALA A 24 8.10 4.75 18.69
C ALA A 24 7.16 3.54 18.89
N LEU A 25 6.67 2.97 17.79
CA LEU A 25 5.78 1.80 17.80
C LEU A 25 6.53 0.47 17.65
N LYS A 26 7.87 0.49 17.58
CA LYS A 26 8.70 -0.68 17.26
C LYS A 26 8.27 -1.39 15.96
N LEU A 27 7.79 -0.62 14.99
CA LEU A 27 7.47 -1.10 13.64
C LEU A 27 8.68 -0.87 12.75
N VAL A 28 9.23 -1.96 12.21
CA VAL A 28 10.29 -1.87 11.20
C VAL A 28 9.67 -1.48 9.85
N PRO A 29 10.36 -0.68 9.01
CA PRO A 29 9.88 -0.37 7.67
C PRO A 29 9.73 -1.63 6.81
N ALA A 30 8.84 -1.57 5.82
CA ALA A 30 8.67 -2.66 4.87
C ALA A 30 9.95 -2.90 4.05
N THR A 31 10.16 -4.13 3.60
CA THR A 31 11.25 -4.45 2.65
C THR A 31 10.79 -4.27 1.20
N CYS A 32 9.56 -4.66 0.91
CA CYS A 32 8.90 -4.50 -0.38
C CYS A 32 7.38 -4.43 -0.19
N GLY A 33 6.66 -3.89 -1.17
CA GLY A 33 5.21 -3.97 -1.22
C GLY A 33 4.76 -5.01 -2.25
N ILE A 34 3.87 -5.92 -1.87
CA ILE A 34 3.30 -6.92 -2.78
C ILE A 34 1.80 -6.67 -2.87
N PHE A 35 1.28 -6.38 -4.07
CA PHE A 35 -0.10 -5.96 -4.25
C PHE A 35 -0.83 -6.79 -5.30
N TYR A 36 -2.06 -7.17 -4.96
CA TYR A 36 -3.05 -7.59 -5.94
C TYR A 36 -3.83 -6.35 -6.42
N VAL A 37 -3.84 -6.10 -7.71
CA VAL A 37 -4.31 -4.85 -8.30
C VAL A 37 -5.35 -5.08 -9.39
N ASN A 38 -6.19 -4.07 -9.62
CA ASN A 38 -6.91 -4.02 -10.88
C ASN A 38 -5.92 -3.68 -12.00
N LYS A 39 -5.63 -4.64 -12.88
CA LYS A 39 -4.66 -4.49 -13.99
C LYS A 39 -4.97 -3.33 -14.94
N SER A 40 -6.23 -2.95 -15.12
CA SER A 40 -6.60 -1.80 -15.96
C SER A 40 -6.39 -0.45 -15.25
N SER A 41 -6.28 -0.45 -13.91
CA SER A 41 -6.08 0.76 -13.11
C SER A 41 -5.30 0.48 -11.81
N PRO A 42 -4.04 0.05 -11.90
CA PRO A 42 -3.30 -0.51 -10.76
C PRO A 42 -2.95 0.53 -9.69
N PHE A 43 -2.98 1.81 -10.04
CA PHE A 43 -2.64 2.93 -9.15
C PHE A 43 -3.87 3.67 -8.59
N SER A 44 -5.06 3.09 -8.70
CA SER A 44 -6.31 3.68 -8.22
C SER A 44 -6.62 3.32 -6.75
N GLY A 45 -7.45 4.16 -6.11
CA GLY A 45 -7.94 3.90 -4.75
C GLY A 45 -6.88 3.90 -3.65
N GLY A 46 -7.17 3.15 -2.57
CA GLY A 46 -6.28 2.97 -1.43
C GLY A 46 -5.00 2.21 -1.79
N THR A 47 -5.13 1.09 -2.50
CA THR A 47 -3.99 0.31 -3.03
C THR A 47 -3.02 1.18 -3.81
N GLY A 48 -3.54 2.00 -4.73
CA GLY A 48 -2.71 2.94 -5.48
C GLY A 48 -2.02 4.00 -4.61
N HIS A 49 -2.65 4.43 -3.52
CA HIS A 49 -2.00 5.32 -2.56
C HIS A 49 -0.81 4.62 -1.89
N THR A 50 -1.01 3.41 -1.40
CA THR A 50 0.00 2.59 -0.73
C THR A 50 1.18 2.30 -1.68
N ILE A 51 0.93 1.96 -2.94
CA ILE A 51 1.97 1.80 -3.99
C ILE A 51 2.77 3.11 -4.19
N ARG A 52 2.11 4.27 -4.21
CA ARG A 52 2.82 5.56 -4.31
C ARG A 52 3.68 5.85 -3.08
N VAL A 53 3.24 5.45 -1.89
CA VAL A 53 4.04 5.57 -0.66
C VAL A 53 5.28 4.69 -0.76
N CYS A 54 5.18 3.45 -1.24
CA CYS A 54 6.34 2.59 -1.50
C CYS A 54 7.35 3.30 -2.43
N GLY A 55 6.89 3.77 -3.60
CA GLY A 55 7.75 4.43 -4.57
C GLY A 55 8.43 5.70 -4.04
N LYS A 56 7.71 6.53 -3.26
CA LYS A 56 8.28 7.73 -2.63
C LYS A 56 9.35 7.44 -1.59
N ASN A 57 9.34 6.25 -0.98
CA ASN A 57 10.30 5.85 0.04
C ASN A 57 11.34 4.85 -0.49
N GLY A 58 11.37 4.61 -1.81
CA GLY A 58 12.36 3.73 -2.45
C GLY A 58 12.13 2.24 -2.22
N PHE A 59 10.94 1.83 -1.78
CA PHE A 59 10.60 0.42 -1.61
C PHE A 59 10.15 -0.21 -2.94
N PRO A 60 10.70 -1.37 -3.33
CA PRO A 60 10.26 -2.09 -4.52
C PRO A 60 8.81 -2.55 -4.38
N VAL A 61 8.11 -2.64 -5.51
CA VAL A 61 6.70 -3.02 -5.59
C VAL A 61 6.55 -4.16 -6.58
N GLU A 62 5.98 -5.26 -6.12
CA GLU A 62 5.63 -6.42 -6.94
C GLU A 62 4.10 -6.53 -7.06
N ASP A 63 3.62 -6.92 -8.24
CA ASP A 63 2.21 -7.20 -8.50
C ASP A 63 2.04 -8.54 -9.25
N GLN A 64 0.82 -8.84 -9.69
CA GLN A 64 0.49 -10.06 -10.43
C GLN A 64 1.33 -10.28 -11.71
N LYS A 65 2.02 -9.25 -12.23
CA LYS A 65 2.96 -9.41 -13.36
C LYS A 65 4.22 -10.18 -12.96
N ALA A 66 4.69 -9.99 -11.73
CA ALA A 66 5.83 -10.73 -11.18
C ALA A 66 5.43 -12.13 -10.71
N TRP A 67 4.14 -12.34 -10.45
CA TRP A 67 3.58 -13.61 -9.97
C TRP A 67 2.38 -14.05 -10.83
N PRO A 68 2.60 -14.56 -12.06
CA PRO A 68 1.50 -14.91 -12.99
C PRO A 68 0.55 -15.97 -12.44
N ALA A 69 1.01 -16.78 -11.47
CA ALA A 69 0.20 -17.80 -10.81
C ALA A 69 -0.95 -17.23 -9.96
N TRP A 70 -1.00 -15.90 -9.74
CA TRP A 70 -2.06 -15.24 -8.98
C TRP A 70 -3.31 -14.92 -9.81
N ASP A 71 -3.32 -15.24 -11.10
CA ASP A 71 -4.47 -15.06 -11.99
C ASP A 71 -5.38 -16.30 -12.09
N LEU A 72 -5.17 -17.30 -11.24
CA LEU A 72 -5.91 -18.57 -11.22
C LEU A 72 -7.28 -18.46 -10.52
#